data_AF-A0A939WCT2-F1
#
_entry.id   AF-A0A939WCT2-F1
#
_cell.length_a   1.000
_cell.length_b   1.000
_cell.length_c   1.000
_cell.angle_alpha   90.00
_cell.angle_beta   90.00
_cell.angle_gamma   90.00
#
_symmetry.space_group_name_H-M   'P 1'
#
loop_
_entity.id
_entity.type
_entity.pdbx_description
1 polymer ?
#
loop_
_entity_poly.entity_id
_entity_poly.type
_entity_poly.pdbx_seq_one_letter_code
_entity_poly.pdbx_strand_id
1 'polypeptide(L)'
;MTRQELENEIRRLIAWLAPEGTGFEWNSTIEFGRCRRKLPSKKGEPGQQTIQINYTFASINSWEVVRYVVLHEIAHARTNGHKHDEIWQREFVRLGGDGAITIGETAQNGTLRVILGKYVGTCPVCGEKLYTNRKRSGEFFHCDAGRTYRYILNPEVTDSDPSEKS
;
A
#
# COMPACT_ATOMS: atom_id res chain seq x y z
N MET A 1 14.29 11.90 2.55
CA MET A 1 13.80 12.73 1.43
C MET A 1 12.64 13.58 1.92
N THR A 2 12.53 14.81 1.44
CA THR A 2 11.40 15.70 1.70
C THR A 2 10.16 15.24 0.93
N ARG A 3 8.98 15.74 1.29
CA ARG A 3 7.73 15.49 0.56
C ARG A 3 7.83 15.87 -0.92
N GLN A 4 8.45 17.02 -1.20
CA GLN A 4 8.59 17.51 -2.57
C GLN A 4 9.56 16.65 -3.38
N GLU A 5 10.67 16.21 -2.77
CA GLU A 5 11.62 15.29 -3.42
C GLU A 5 10.95 13.95 -3.77
N LEU A 6 10.20 13.37 -2.82
CA LEU A 6 9.44 12.13 -3.07
C LEU A 6 8.44 12.33 -4.21
N GLU A 7 7.65 13.41 -4.18
CA GLU A 7 6.69 13.69 -5.23
C GLU A 7 7.36 13.82 -6.61
N ASN A 8 8.48 14.53 -6.68
CA ASN A 8 9.21 14.72 -7.93
C ASN A 8 9.71 13.38 -8.49
N GLU A 9 10.28 12.51 -7.66
CA GLU A 9 10.75 11.19 -8.08
C GLU A 9 9.59 10.28 -8.52
N ILE A 10 8.47 10.28 -7.78
CA ILE A 10 7.28 9.52 -8.17
C ILE A 10 6.75 10.01 -9.52
N ARG A 11 6.63 11.32 -9.72
CA ARG A 11 6.17 11.91 -10.98
C ARG A 11 7.11 11.59 -12.14
N ARG A 12 8.43 11.57 -11.90
CA ARG A 12 9.43 11.14 -12.90
C ARG A 12 9.19 9.69 -13.34
N LEU A 13 9.00 8.77 -12.39
CA LEU A 13 8.70 7.37 -12.70
C LEU A 13 7.40 7.22 -13.49
N ILE A 14 6.34 7.91 -13.09
CA ILE A 14 5.04 7.86 -13.77
C ILE A 14 5.16 8.40 -15.18
N ALA A 15 5.80 9.56 -15.37
CA ALA A 15 6.03 10.14 -16.70
C ALA A 15 6.87 9.23 -17.61
N TRP A 16 7.82 8.48 -17.05
CA TRP A 16 8.71 7.60 -17.81
C TRP A 16 8.07 6.24 -18.15
N LEU A 17 7.28 5.66 -17.24
CA LEU A 17 6.87 4.26 -17.33
C LEU A 17 5.37 4.05 -17.46
N ALA A 18 4.53 4.97 -16.99
CA ALA A 18 3.08 4.78 -17.01
C ALA A 18 2.49 5.14 -18.38
N PRO A 19 1.26 4.68 -18.68
CA PRO A 19 0.52 5.13 -19.85
C PRO A 19 0.40 6.66 -19.88
N GLU A 20 0.43 7.24 -21.08
CA GLU A 20 0.31 8.68 -21.27
C GLU A 20 -0.97 9.23 -20.59
N GLY A 21 -0.84 10.37 -19.91
CA GLY A 21 -1.94 10.98 -19.17
C GLY A 21 -2.19 10.37 -17.78
N THR A 22 -1.39 9.41 -17.32
CA THR A 22 -1.47 8.91 -15.94
C THR A 22 -1.07 10.02 -14.95
N GLY A 23 -1.99 10.37 -14.06
CA GLY A 23 -1.79 11.37 -13.01
C GLY A 23 -1.17 10.80 -11.73
N PHE A 24 -0.81 11.70 -10.82
CA PHE A 24 -0.33 11.39 -9.47
C PHE A 24 -1.04 12.23 -8.42
N GLU A 25 -1.44 11.60 -7.32
CA GLU A 25 -2.01 12.27 -6.15
C GLU A 25 -1.50 11.63 -4.84
N TRP A 26 -1.30 12.45 -3.81
CA TRP A 26 -1.18 11.93 -2.45
C TRP A 26 -2.56 11.48 -1.93
N ASN A 27 -2.61 10.37 -1.22
CA ASN A 27 -3.81 9.95 -0.49
C ASN A 27 -3.51 9.74 1.01
N SER A 28 -4.57 9.49 1.78
CA SER A 28 -4.52 9.18 3.22
C SER A 28 -5.22 7.85 3.53
N THR A 29 -5.27 6.94 2.55
CA THR A 29 -5.92 5.62 2.70
C THR A 29 -5.07 4.68 3.54
N ILE A 30 -5.64 3.59 4.05
CA ILE A 30 -4.85 2.58 4.79
C ILE A 30 -3.88 1.76 3.90
N GLU A 31 -4.02 1.88 2.58
CA GLU A 31 -3.17 1.23 1.57
C GLU A 31 -1.93 2.08 1.28
N PHE A 32 -0.79 1.46 0.98
CA PHE A 32 0.43 2.18 0.63
C PHE A 32 0.30 2.83 -0.75
N GLY A 33 -0.21 2.10 -1.75
CA GLY A 33 -0.45 2.59 -3.10
C GLY A 33 -1.78 2.09 -3.66
N ARG A 34 -2.32 2.82 -4.64
CA ARG A 34 -3.39 2.32 -5.50
C ARG A 34 -3.39 3.00 -6.88
N CYS A 35 -3.75 2.26 -7.90
CA CYS A 35 -4.12 2.79 -9.21
C CYS A 35 -5.65 3.01 -9.28
N ARG A 36 -6.07 4.29 -9.32
CA ARG A 36 -7.49 4.66 -9.49
C ARG A 36 -7.79 4.91 -10.96
N ARG A 37 -8.92 4.39 -11.41
CA ARG A 37 -9.46 4.65 -12.75
C ARG A 37 -10.79 5.39 -12.66
N LYS A 38 -10.93 6.42 -13.47
CA LYS A 38 -12.19 7.13 -13.68
C LYS A 38 -12.65 6.84 -15.10
N LEU A 39 -13.83 6.22 -15.22
CA LEU A 39 -14.46 6.01 -16.52
C LEU A 39 -14.77 7.36 -17.17
N PRO A 40 -14.66 7.45 -18.50
CA PRO A 40 -15.01 8.66 -19.22
C PRO A 40 -16.50 8.98 -19.04
N SER A 41 -16.83 10.26 -19.04
CA SER A 41 -18.23 10.72 -18.96
C SER A 41 -19.00 10.40 -20.23
N LYS A 42 -18.32 10.32 -21.38
CA LYS A 42 -18.91 9.96 -22.68
C LYS A 42 -18.28 8.70 -23.24
N LYS A 43 -19.09 7.93 -23.96
CA LYS A 43 -18.63 6.75 -24.70
C LYS A 43 -17.64 7.18 -25.79
N GLY A 44 -16.44 6.62 -25.79
CA GLY A 44 -15.39 6.89 -26.78
C GLY A 44 -14.31 7.88 -26.33
N GLU A 45 -14.47 8.55 -25.19
CA GLU A 45 -13.40 9.36 -24.59
C GLU A 45 -12.44 8.46 -23.78
N PRO A 46 -11.16 8.82 -23.66
CA PRO A 46 -10.23 8.09 -22.80
C PRO A 46 -10.62 8.26 -21.32
N GLY A 47 -10.57 7.15 -20.57
CA GLY A 47 -10.66 7.21 -19.11
C GLY A 47 -9.42 7.87 -18.51
N GLN A 48 -9.54 8.37 -17.28
CA GLN A 48 -8.40 8.92 -16.54
C GLN A 48 -7.84 7.87 -15.58
N GLN A 49 -6.52 7.77 -15.51
CA GLN A 49 -5.81 6.94 -14.55
C GLN A 49 -5.02 7.85 -13.60
N THR A 50 -5.09 7.57 -12.30
CA THR A 50 -4.35 8.29 -11.27
C THR A 50 -3.71 7.29 -10.34
N ILE A 51 -2.39 7.34 -10.23
CA ILE A 51 -1.67 6.59 -9.20
C ILE A 51 -1.70 7.42 -7.92
N GLN A 52 -2.13 6.80 -6.83
CA GLN A 52 -2.18 7.43 -5.53
C GLN A 52 -1.26 6.70 -4.56
N ILE A 53 -0.43 7.45 -3.85
CA ILE A 53 0.47 6.92 -2.81
C ILE A 53 0.10 7.56 -1.47
N ASN A 54 0.12 6.79 -0.40
CA ASN A 54 -0.04 7.33 0.94
C ASN A 54 1.27 7.95 1.42
N TYR A 55 1.22 9.26 1.68
CA TYR A 55 2.38 10.01 2.15
C TYR A 55 2.95 9.50 3.48
N THR A 56 2.10 9.12 4.45
CA THR A 56 2.54 8.63 5.76
C THR A 56 3.34 7.33 5.64
N PHE A 57 2.98 6.43 4.73
CA PHE A 57 3.80 5.25 4.46
C PHE A 57 5.06 5.63 3.68
N ALA A 58 4.97 6.52 2.70
CA ALA A 58 6.12 6.94 1.91
C ALA A 58 7.18 7.67 2.74
N SER A 59 6.77 8.45 3.75
CA SER A 59 7.68 9.25 4.57
C SER A 59 8.47 8.42 5.59
N ILE A 60 7.96 7.24 5.98
CA ILE A 60 8.63 6.35 6.94
C ILE A 60 9.43 5.23 6.26
N ASN A 61 9.27 5.04 4.95
CA ASN A 61 9.96 4.01 4.19
C ASN A 61 11.10 4.60 3.36
N SER A 62 12.07 3.75 3.00
CA SER A 62 13.15 4.15 2.10
C SER A 62 12.62 4.37 0.68
N TRP A 63 13.39 5.09 -0.14
CA TRP A 63 13.01 5.33 -1.53
C TRP A 63 12.86 4.03 -2.32
N GLU A 64 13.67 3.02 -2.05
CA GLU A 64 13.62 1.72 -2.71
C GLU A 64 12.25 1.05 -2.51
N VAL A 65 11.73 1.11 -1.28
CA VAL A 65 10.40 0.59 -0.96
C VAL A 65 9.32 1.43 -1.64
N VAL A 66 9.41 2.76 -1.58
CA VAL A 66 8.42 3.65 -2.24
C VAL A 66 8.42 3.42 -3.76
N ARG A 67 9.60 3.34 -4.39
CA ARG A 67 9.78 3.03 -5.80
C ARG A 67 9.13 1.69 -6.14
N TYR A 68 9.36 0.66 -5.34
CA TYR A 68 8.74 -0.66 -5.56
C TYR A 68 7.21 -0.57 -5.60
N VAL A 69 6.60 0.15 -4.66
CA VAL A 69 5.14 0.38 -4.65
C VAL A 69 4.69 1.18 -5.87
N VAL A 70 5.43 2.22 -6.25
CA VAL A 70 5.10 3.00 -7.45
C VAL A 70 5.13 2.12 -8.70
N LEU A 71 6.13 1.24 -8.84
CA LEU A 71 6.21 0.29 -9.95
C LEU A 71 5.04 -0.72 -9.94
N HIS A 72 4.60 -1.17 -8.77
CA HIS A 72 3.41 -2.01 -8.61
C HIS A 72 2.16 -1.32 -9.17
N GLU A 73 1.95 -0.05 -8.84
CA GLU A 73 0.80 0.71 -9.34
C GLU A 73 0.91 1.08 -10.82
N ILE A 74 2.14 1.29 -11.33
CA ILE A 74 2.38 1.48 -12.76
C ILE A 74 2.08 0.19 -13.54
N ALA A 75 2.42 -0.98 -12.99
CA ALA A 75 2.05 -2.25 -13.60
C ALA A 75 0.52 -2.37 -13.74
N HIS A 76 -0.25 -2.03 -12.69
CA HIS A 76 -1.72 -1.96 -12.76
C HIS A 76 -2.22 -0.97 -13.82
N ALA A 77 -1.54 0.17 -13.97
CA ALA A 77 -1.91 1.15 -14.98
C ALA A 77 -1.71 0.62 -16.40
N ARG A 78 -0.62 -0.12 -16.65
CA ARG A 78 -0.26 -0.70 -17.96
C ARG A 78 -1.07 -1.95 -18.31
N THR A 79 -1.43 -2.77 -17.34
CA THR A 79 -2.21 -4.01 -17.54
C THR A 79 -3.66 -3.82 -17.12
N ASN A 80 -4.32 -2.81 -17.69
CA ASN A 80 -5.67 -2.44 -17.31
C ASN A 80 -6.66 -3.63 -17.38
N GLY A 81 -7.36 -3.91 -16.28
CA GLY A 81 -8.31 -5.02 -16.15
C GLY A 81 -7.70 -6.31 -15.61
N HIS A 82 -6.37 -6.41 -15.64
CA HIS A 82 -5.63 -7.47 -14.97
C HIS A 82 -5.46 -7.12 -13.49
N LYS A 83 -5.71 -8.10 -12.63
CA LYS A 83 -5.30 -8.04 -11.22
C LYS A 83 -3.85 -8.49 -11.14
N HIS A 84 -3.42 -9.17 -10.08
CA HIS A 84 -2.08 -9.75 -9.98
C HIS A 84 -1.92 -11.08 -10.74
N ASP A 85 -2.54 -11.19 -11.92
CA ASP A 85 -2.41 -12.37 -12.78
C ASP A 85 -1.07 -12.39 -13.53
N GLU A 86 -0.82 -13.43 -14.33
CA GLU A 86 0.45 -13.59 -15.06
C GLU A 86 0.80 -12.39 -15.95
N ILE A 87 -0.19 -11.68 -16.50
CA ILE A 87 0.06 -10.54 -17.39
C ILE A 87 0.58 -9.38 -16.55
N TRP A 88 -0.05 -9.09 -15.42
CA TRP A 88 0.45 -8.10 -14.47
C TRP A 88 1.81 -8.48 -13.90
N GLN A 89 2.02 -9.73 -13.51
CA GLN A 89 3.29 -10.19 -12.94
C GLN A 89 4.45 -10.00 -13.92
N ARG A 90 4.25 -10.39 -15.19
CA ARG A 90 5.25 -10.18 -16.25
C ARG A 90 5.56 -8.71 -16.46
N GLU A 91 4.54 -7.85 -16.44
CA GLU A 91 4.75 -6.41 -16.61
C GLU A 91 5.46 -5.80 -15.38
N PHE A 92 5.13 -6.26 -14.18
CA PHE A 92 5.79 -5.80 -12.97
C PHE A 92 7.28 -6.19 -12.95
N VAL A 93 7.61 -7.42 -13.35
CA VAL A 93 9.01 -7.86 -13.54
C VAL A 93 9.70 -7.01 -14.61
N ARG A 94 9.04 -6.72 -15.73
CA ARG A 94 9.59 -5.88 -16.81
C ARG A 94 9.92 -4.46 -16.35
N LEU A 95 9.14 -3.91 -15.43
CA LEU A 95 9.36 -2.59 -14.83
C LEU A 95 10.50 -2.59 -13.78
N GLY A 96 11.05 -3.75 -13.45
CA GLY A 96 12.10 -3.92 -12.45
C GLY A 96 11.59 -4.24 -11.05
N GLY A 97 10.34 -4.71 -10.92
CA GLY A 97 9.86 -5.46 -9.78
C GLY A 97 10.25 -6.94 -9.89
N ASP A 98 9.65 -7.78 -9.05
CA ASP A 98 9.94 -9.22 -8.93
C ASP A 98 8.72 -10.11 -9.22
N GLY A 99 7.57 -9.50 -9.52
CA GLY A 99 6.31 -10.22 -9.73
C GLY A 99 5.59 -10.61 -8.44
N ALA A 100 6.13 -10.28 -7.26
CA ALA A 100 5.48 -10.56 -5.99
C ALA A 100 4.27 -9.64 -5.76
N ILE A 101 3.23 -10.22 -5.16
CA ILE A 101 1.97 -9.53 -4.87
C ILE A 101 2.13 -8.63 -3.63
N THR A 102 2.93 -9.10 -2.66
CA THR A 102 3.08 -8.46 -1.36
C THR A 102 4.52 -7.98 -1.17
N ILE A 103 4.67 -6.73 -0.75
CA ILE A 103 5.97 -6.10 -0.47
C ILE A 103 6.77 -6.87 0.62
N GLY A 104 6.10 -7.72 1.41
CA GLY A 104 6.68 -8.50 2.51
C GLY A 104 7.52 -9.71 2.10
N GLU A 105 7.38 -10.23 0.88
CA GLU A 105 8.20 -11.40 0.44
C GLU A 105 9.56 -10.99 -0.11
N THR A 106 9.68 -9.76 -0.62
CA THR A 106 10.78 -9.39 -1.52
C THR A 106 11.06 -7.89 -1.52
N ALA A 107 10.94 -7.21 -0.37
CA ALA A 107 11.62 -5.93 -0.21
C ALA A 107 13.14 -6.19 -0.27
N GLN A 108 13.68 -6.27 -1.50
CA GLN A 108 15.09 -6.47 -1.79
C GLN A 108 15.84 -5.37 -1.04
N ASN A 109 16.47 -5.75 0.08
CA ASN A 109 17.30 -4.96 0.97
C ASN A 109 16.65 -3.84 1.80
N GLY A 110 15.31 -3.79 1.92
CA GLY A 110 14.61 -2.80 2.76
C GLY A 110 13.66 -3.45 3.77
N THR A 111 13.73 -3.08 5.04
CA THR A 111 12.67 -3.47 6.00
C THR A 111 11.45 -2.61 5.73
N LEU A 112 10.38 -3.20 5.18
CA LEU A 112 9.09 -2.51 5.03
C LEU A 112 8.61 -2.04 6.41
N ARG A 113 8.51 -0.72 6.57
CA ARG A 113 7.88 -0.13 7.74
C ARG A 113 6.40 0.02 7.48
N VAL A 114 5.61 -0.80 8.17
CA VAL A 114 4.15 -0.72 8.13
C VAL A 114 3.64 0.16 9.28
N ILE A 115 2.61 0.95 9.01
CA ILE A 115 1.83 1.59 10.07
C ILE A 115 0.93 0.51 10.67
N LEU A 116 1.18 0.15 11.91
CA LEU A 116 0.37 -0.83 12.61
C LEU A 116 -1.03 -0.28 12.84
N GLY A 117 -2.03 -1.16 12.76
CA GLY A 117 -3.41 -0.81 13.05
C GLY A 117 -3.60 -0.36 14.51
N LYS A 118 -4.57 0.55 14.73
CA LYS A 118 -4.95 1.09 16.06
C LYS A 118 -5.28 0.03 17.11
N TYR A 119 -5.73 -1.14 16.69
CA TYR A 119 -6.08 -2.27 17.53
C TYR A 119 -5.25 -3.47 17.14
N VAL A 120 -4.88 -4.27 18.13
CA VAL A 120 -4.21 -5.57 17.92
C VAL A 120 -5.07 -6.67 18.54
N GLY A 121 -5.39 -7.68 17.73
CA GLY A 121 -5.95 -8.93 18.19
C GLY A 121 -4.85 -9.96 18.28
N THR A 122 -4.69 -10.61 19.43
CA THR A 122 -3.71 -11.69 19.60
C THR A 122 -4.43 -13.04 19.69
N CYS A 123 -3.97 -14.03 18.92
CA CYS A 123 -4.46 -15.40 19.04
C CYS A 123 -3.99 -15.99 20.38
N PRO A 124 -4.88 -16.51 21.24
CA PRO A 124 -4.48 -17.05 22.54
C PRO A 124 -3.74 -18.39 22.44
N VAL A 125 -3.79 -19.06 21.29
CA VAL A 125 -3.19 -20.39 21.09
C VAL A 125 -1.77 -20.28 20.52
N CYS A 126 -1.61 -19.60 19.38
CA CYS A 126 -0.31 -19.51 18.70
C CYS A 126 0.41 -18.17 18.90
N GLY A 127 -0.25 -17.15 19.48
CA GLY A 127 0.34 -15.82 19.68
C GLY A 127 0.34 -14.92 18.44
N GLU A 128 -0.19 -15.37 17.31
CA GLU A 128 -0.27 -14.58 16.07
C GLU A 128 -1.02 -13.25 16.29
N LYS A 129 -0.46 -12.14 15.78
CA LYS A 129 -1.00 -10.79 15.96
C LYS A 129 -1.69 -10.32 14.68
N LEU A 130 -2.94 -9.86 14.82
CA LEU A 130 -3.72 -9.23 13.76
C LEU A 130 -3.95 -7.75 14.08
N TYR A 131 -3.30 -6.88 13.33
CA TYR A 131 -3.43 -5.43 13.49
C TYR A 131 -4.60 -4.87 12.64
N THR A 132 -5.43 -4.02 13.21
CA THR A 132 -6.60 -3.45 12.52
C THR A 132 -6.90 -2.02 12.97
N ASN A 133 -7.46 -1.20 12.08
CA ASN A 133 -7.82 0.19 12.39
C ASN A 133 -9.21 0.36 13.00
N ARG A 134 -10.04 -0.70 13.01
CA ARG A 134 -11.37 -0.68 13.61
C ARG A 134 -11.44 -1.75 14.69
N LYS A 135 -11.99 -1.41 15.85
CA LYS A 135 -12.31 -2.41 16.87
C LYS A 135 -13.32 -3.38 16.26
N ARG A 136 -12.90 -4.62 16.00
CA ARG A 136 -13.82 -5.65 15.52
C ARG A 136 -14.60 -6.17 16.73
N SER A 137 -15.93 -6.09 16.65
CA SER A 137 -16.85 -6.75 17.57
C SER A 137 -17.23 -8.09 16.95
N GLY A 138 -16.75 -9.20 17.49
CA GLY A 138 -17.10 -10.54 17.01
C GLY A 138 -16.00 -11.57 17.21
N GLU A 139 -16.42 -12.83 17.41
CA GLU A 139 -15.57 -13.93 17.88
C GLU A 139 -14.79 -14.70 16.80
N PHE A 140 -14.89 -14.35 15.51
CA PHE A 140 -14.48 -15.29 14.46
C PHE A 140 -13.48 -14.69 13.47
N PHE A 141 -12.19 -14.92 13.74
CA PHE A 141 -11.16 -15.04 12.69
C PHE A 141 -10.49 -16.40 12.86
N HIS A 142 -10.30 -17.10 11.75
CA HIS A 142 -9.67 -18.41 11.71
C HIS A 142 -8.16 -18.19 11.70
N CYS A 143 -7.54 -18.26 12.87
CA CYS A 143 -6.18 -18.78 12.95
C CYS A 143 -6.27 -20.30 12.67
N ASP A 144 -5.32 -20.86 11.94
CA ASP A 144 -5.22 -22.31 11.70
C ASP A 144 -5.20 -23.12 13.02
N ALA A 145 -4.87 -22.49 14.15
CA ALA A 145 -4.83 -23.09 15.48
C ALA A 145 -6.17 -23.07 16.27
N GLY A 146 -7.23 -22.44 15.73
CA GLY A 146 -8.58 -22.46 16.30
C GLY A 146 -8.87 -21.45 17.44
N ARG A 147 -9.76 -20.49 17.14
CA ARG A 147 -10.58 -19.60 18.02
C ARG A 147 -10.08 -18.19 18.42
N THR A 148 -11.10 -17.33 18.57
CA THR A 148 -11.27 -15.99 19.17
C THR A 148 -10.06 -15.16 19.57
N TYR A 149 -9.87 -14.03 18.87
CA TYR A 149 -8.90 -12.99 19.19
C TYR A 149 -9.46 -12.01 20.24
N ARG A 150 -8.65 -11.66 21.24
CA ARG A 150 -8.94 -10.53 22.14
C ARG A 150 -8.34 -9.26 21.55
N TYR A 151 -9.17 -8.35 21.05
CA TYR A 151 -8.72 -7.07 20.52
C TYR A 151 -8.54 -6.03 21.63
N ILE A 152 -7.31 -5.54 21.78
CA ILE A 152 -6.97 -4.39 22.62
C ILE A 152 -6.51 -3.23 21.75
N LEU A 153 -6.45 -2.03 22.32
CA LEU A 153 -5.71 -0.93 21.69
C LEU A 153 -4.25 -1.38 21.53
N ASN A 154 -3.68 -1.11 20.36
CA ASN A 154 -2.31 -1.50 20.09
C ASN A 154 -1.36 -0.61 20.93
N PRO A 155 -0.63 -1.18 21.90
CA PRO A 155 0.25 -0.39 22.77
C PRO A 155 1.34 0.34 21.97
N GLU A 156 1.79 -0.25 20.87
CA GLU A 156 2.83 0.30 19.97
C GLU A 156 2.33 1.53 19.18
N VAL A 157 1.02 1.77 19.14
CA VAL A 157 0.40 2.96 18.52
C VAL A 157 -0.04 3.98 19.58
N THR A 158 -0.25 3.56 20.84
CA THR A 158 -0.66 4.46 21.93
C THR A 158 0.50 5.20 22.57
N ASP A 159 1.73 4.71 22.45
CA ASP A 159 2.94 5.39 22.96
C ASP A 159 3.47 6.50 22.02
N SER A 160 2.84 6.69 20.86
CA SER A 160 3.14 7.77 19.92
C SER A 160 2.07 8.86 19.95
N ASP A 161 1.86 9.52 21.10
CA ASP A 161 1.67 10.98 21.21
C ASP A 161 1.42 11.43 22.68
N PRO A 162 2.36 12.18 23.29
CA PRO A 162 1.96 13.18 24.27
C PRO A 162 2.69 14.53 24.07
N SER A 163 2.70 15.12 22.85
CA SER A 163 3.23 16.49 22.72
C SER A 163 2.75 17.31 21.53
N GLU A 164 1.43 17.48 21.34
CA GLU A 164 0.87 18.70 20.72
C GLU A 164 -0.40 19.15 21.46
N LYS A 165 -0.22 19.57 22.72
CA LYS A 165 -1.09 20.55 23.36
C LYS A 165 -0.22 21.51 24.17
N SER A 166 0.22 22.60 23.56
CA SER A 166 0.62 23.86 24.19
C SER A 166 0.76 24.92 23.11
#